data_AF-A0A2S2QY85-F1
#
_entry.id   AF-A0A2S2QY85-F1
#
_cell.length_a   1.000
_cell.length_b   1.000
_cell.length_c   1.000
_cell.angle_alpha   90.00
_cell.angle_beta   90.00
_cell.angle_gamma   90.00
#
_symmetry.space_group_name_H-M   'P 1'
#
loop_
_entity.id
_entity.type
_entity.pdbx_description
1 polymer ?
#
loop_
_entity_poly.entity_id
_entity_poly.type
_entity_poly.pdbx_seq_one_letter_code
_entity_poly.pdbx_strand_id
1 'polypeptide(L)'
;NFICKSSTNSLKIQTTDPNAYRVLVHYLKAEKAEYHTYQLKEEKPLRIVIRNHHPSTPLSLIKEELEVRLYEVRQVTNVLHKVNTNPLPLFFVDLEPTPKSNEIFKMSSLLHCKIKIEEPYKPKTISQCFNCQQYGHTRTYCGYQPRCVRCGAGHQSTAC
;
A
#
# COMPACT_ATOMS: atom_id res chain seq x y z
N ASN A 1 6.15 -24.32 8.02
CA ASN A 1 6.02 -24.95 6.69
C ASN A 1 6.16 -23.91 5.61
N PHE A 2 7.06 -24.12 4.65
CA PHE A 2 7.21 -23.26 3.47
C PHE A 2 7.24 -24.14 2.22
N ILE A 3 6.77 -23.59 1.10
CA ILE A 3 6.77 -24.25 -0.21
C ILE A 3 7.84 -23.57 -1.05
N CYS A 4 8.77 -24.34 -1.58
CA CYS A 4 9.77 -23.87 -2.52
C CYS A 4 9.41 -24.29 -3.94
N LYS A 5 9.45 -23.35 -4.88
CA LYS A 5 9.36 -23.61 -6.31
C LYS A 5 10.61 -23.05 -6.97
N SER A 6 11.45 -23.92 -7.50
CA SER A 6 12.63 -23.54 -8.27
C SER A 6 12.27 -23.36 -9.74
N SER A 7 12.82 -22.32 -10.36
CA SER A 7 12.88 -22.11 -11.79
C SER A 7 14.34 -22.01 -12.22
N THR A 8 14.61 -22.00 -13.53
CA THR A 8 15.99 -21.89 -14.05
C THR A 8 16.72 -20.64 -13.56
N ASN A 9 16.00 -19.56 -13.29
CA ASN A 9 16.58 -18.24 -12.98
C ASN A 9 16.28 -17.77 -11.55
N SER A 10 15.38 -18.42 -10.82
CA SER A 10 14.95 -17.93 -9.50
C SER A 10 14.36 -19.03 -8.62
N LEU A 11 14.52 -18.85 -7.30
CA LEU A 11 13.85 -19.65 -6.28
C LEU A 11 12.70 -18.83 -5.69
N LYS A 12 11.47 -19.37 -5.75
CA LYS A 12 10.31 -18.78 -5.11
C LYS A 12 9.99 -19.54 -3.83
N ILE A 13 10.07 -18.83 -2.70
CA ILE A 13 9.73 -19.35 -1.38
C ILE A 13 8.36 -18.78 -0.98
N GLN A 14 7.42 -19.65 -0.63
CA GLN A 14 6.10 -19.28 -0.13
C GLN A 14 5.95 -19.77 1.31
N THR A 15 5.88 -18.84 2.25
CA THR A 15 5.63 -19.14 3.66
C THR A 15 4.13 -19.19 3.93
N THR A 16 3.68 -20.13 4.76
CA THR A 16 2.27 -20.20 5.18
C THR A 16 1.95 -19.24 6.32
N ASP A 17 2.97 -18.82 7.07
CA ASP A 17 2.84 -18.04 8.30
C ASP A 17 3.57 -16.69 8.18
N PRO A 18 2.98 -15.58 8.65
CA PRO A 18 3.62 -14.25 8.68
C PRO A 18 4.90 -14.20 9.51
N ASN A 19 5.01 -14.95 10.61
CA ASN A 19 6.24 -14.93 11.42
C ASN A 19 7.36 -15.67 10.70
N ALA A 20 7.06 -16.80 10.06
CA ALA A 20 8.02 -17.48 9.19
C ALA A 20 8.52 -16.57 8.05
N TYR A 21 7.65 -15.74 7.47
CA TYR A 21 8.05 -14.73 6.49
C TYR A 21 9.06 -13.73 7.08
N ARG A 22 8.78 -13.18 8.27
CA ARG A 22 9.67 -12.19 8.93
C ARG A 22 11.04 -12.79 9.24
N VAL A 23 11.08 -14.02 9.76
CA VAL A 23 12.32 -14.75 10.04
C VAL A 23 13.12 -14.99 8.76
N LEU A 24 12.46 -15.42 7.68
CA LEU A 24 13.12 -15.63 6.38
C LEU A 24 13.71 -14.33 5.83
N VAL A 25 12.96 -13.22 5.86
CA VAL A 25 13.46 -11.92 5.40
C VAL A 25 14.66 -11.47 6.24
N HIS A 26 14.62 -11.66 7.56
CA HIS A 26 15.74 -11.35 8.43
C HIS A 26 16.99 -12.17 8.09
N TYR A 27 16.81 -13.48 7.88
CA TYR A 27 17.89 -14.38 7.46
C TYR A 27 18.51 -13.95 6.12
N LEU A 28 17.70 -13.68 5.10
CA LEU A 28 18.19 -13.24 3.78
C LEU A 28 18.96 -11.91 3.85
N LYS A 29 18.54 -11.00 4.73
CA LYS A 29 19.28 -9.75 5.00
C LYS A 29 20.64 -10.02 5.65
N ALA A 30 20.69 -10.90 6.64
CA ALA A 30 21.93 -11.24 7.35
C ALA A 30 22.96 -11.85 6.40
N GLU A 31 22.53 -12.75 5.52
CA GLU A 31 23.37 -13.40 4.51
C GLU A 31 23.69 -12.50 3.29
N LYS A 32 23.16 -11.27 3.25
CA LYS A 32 23.29 -10.34 2.11
C LYS A 32 22.90 -10.97 0.76
N ALA A 33 21.92 -11.87 0.79
CA ALA A 33 21.40 -12.51 -0.41
C ALA A 33 20.60 -11.51 -1.26
N GLU A 34 20.58 -11.71 -2.57
CA GLU A 34 19.73 -10.94 -3.47
C GLU A 34 18.31 -11.51 -3.49
N TYR A 35 17.33 -10.67 -3.15
CA TYR A 35 15.93 -11.09 -3.14
C TYR A 35 14.99 -9.90 -3.37
N HIS A 36 13.72 -10.20 -3.62
CA HIS A 36 12.63 -9.26 -3.45
C HIS A 36 11.46 -9.95 -2.77
N THR A 37 10.63 -9.16 -2.10
CA THR A 37 9.43 -9.63 -1.40
C THR A 37 8.25 -8.69 -1.67
N TYR A 38 7.15 -8.92 -0.97
CA TYR A 38 5.92 -8.16 -1.09
C TYR A 38 5.37 -7.84 0.29
N GLN A 39 4.64 -6.73 0.39
CA GLN A 39 3.91 -6.40 1.60
C GLN A 39 2.96 -7.54 1.99
N LEU A 40 2.97 -7.91 3.27
CA LEU A 40 2.03 -8.87 3.83
C LEU A 40 0.60 -8.34 3.71
N LYS A 41 -0.35 -9.24 3.43
CA LYS A 41 -1.76 -8.85 3.28
C LYS A 41 -2.34 -8.28 4.58
N GLU A 42 -1.92 -8.82 5.73
CA GLU A 42 -2.34 -8.38 7.07
C GLU A 42 -1.83 -6.97 7.41
N GLU A 43 -0.69 -6.56 6.86
CA GLU A 43 -0.12 -5.23 7.10
C GLU A 43 -0.59 -4.20 6.06
N LYS A 44 -1.38 -4.65 5.07
CA LYS A 44 -1.85 -3.80 3.99
C LYS A 44 -3.20 -3.17 4.40
N PRO A 45 -3.25 -1.86 4.62
CA PRO A 45 -4.50 -1.21 4.97
C PRO A 45 -5.50 -1.29 3.83
N LEU A 46 -6.79 -1.36 4.17
CA LEU A 46 -7.88 -1.23 3.22
C LEU A 46 -8.09 0.26 2.94
N ARG A 47 -7.59 0.71 1.79
CA ARG A 47 -7.83 2.08 1.32
C ARG A 47 -9.17 2.18 0.62
N ILE A 48 -9.98 3.14 1.01
CA ILE A 48 -11.26 3.48 0.38
C ILE A 48 -11.30 4.95 -0.07
N VAL A 49 -12.24 5.25 -0.96
CA VAL A 49 -12.55 6.62 -1.39
C VAL A 49 -13.97 6.96 -0.97
N ILE A 50 -14.13 7.99 -0.14
CA ILE A 50 -15.44 8.58 0.16
C ILE A 50 -15.68 9.71 -0.83
N ARG A 51 -16.75 9.60 -1.62
CA ARG A 51 -17.21 10.63 -2.56
C ARG A 51 -18.41 11.38 -2.03
N ASN A 52 -18.61 12.56 -2.61
CA ASN A 52 -19.78 13.43 -2.39
C ASN A 52 -19.85 13.99 -0.97
N HIS A 53 -18.69 14.21 -0.35
CA HIS A 53 -18.60 14.89 0.92
C HIS A 53 -17.89 16.23 0.76
N HIS A 54 -18.35 17.26 1.47
CA HIS A 54 -17.87 18.63 1.22
C HIS A 54 -16.40 18.78 1.66
N PRO A 55 -15.53 19.43 0.88
CA PRO A 55 -14.10 19.50 1.21
C PRO A 55 -13.78 20.31 2.47
N SER A 56 -14.70 21.16 2.94
CA SER A 56 -14.55 21.92 4.18
C SER A 56 -14.76 21.08 5.44
N THR A 57 -15.25 19.84 5.33
CA THR A 57 -15.42 18.98 6.50
C THR A 57 -14.04 18.70 7.11
N PRO A 58 -13.85 18.95 8.41
CA PRO A 58 -12.60 18.63 9.08
C PRO A 58 -12.39 17.11 9.12
N LEU A 59 -11.15 16.69 8.87
CA LEU A 59 -10.76 15.28 8.79
C LEU A 59 -10.97 14.54 10.12
N SER A 60 -10.91 15.27 11.24
CA SER A 60 -11.17 14.73 12.58
C SER A 60 -12.61 14.21 12.72
N LEU A 61 -13.61 14.96 12.25
CA LEU A 61 -15.02 14.53 12.33
C LEU A 61 -15.28 13.28 11.49
N ILE A 62 -14.65 13.17 10.32
CA ILE A 62 -14.75 11.96 9.49
C ILE A 62 -14.14 10.76 10.24
N LYS A 63 -12.99 10.96 10.87
CA LYS A 63 -12.31 9.92 11.65
C LYS A 63 -13.15 9.49 12.87
N GLU A 64 -13.61 10.43 13.68
CA GLU A 64 -14.41 10.19 14.88
C GLU A 64 -15.70 9.44 14.55
N GLU A 65 -16.44 9.85 13.50
CA GLU A 65 -17.67 9.19 13.08
C GLU A 65 -17.44 7.74 12.62
N LEU A 66 -16.31 7.46 11.97
CA LEU A 66 -15.92 6.11 11.58
C LEU A 66 -15.52 5.25 12.80
N GLU A 67 -14.82 5.85 13.77
CA GLU A 67 -14.45 5.19 15.02
C GLU A 67 -15.67 4.87 15.90
N VAL A 68 -16.67 5.77 15.96
CA VAL A 68 -17.96 5.53 16.64
C VAL A 68 -18.70 4.34 16.00
N ARG A 69 -18.53 4.12 14.69
CA ARG A 69 -19.06 2.96 13.97
C ARG A 69 -18.17 1.72 14.09
N LEU A 70 -17.16 1.74 14.96
CA LEU A 70 -16.21 0.67 15.24
C LEU A 70 -15.35 0.29 14.01
N TYR A 71 -15.00 1.26 13.18
CA TYR A 71 -13.96 1.09 12.16
C TYR A 71 -12.63 1.59 12.70
N GLU A 72 -11.57 0.80 12.50
CA GLU A 72 -10.21 1.19 12.88
C GLU A 72 -9.60 2.01 11.75
N VAL A 73 -9.49 3.33 11.97
CA VAL A 73 -9.00 4.28 10.97
C VAL A 73 -7.53 4.60 11.21
N ARG A 74 -6.67 4.26 10.25
CA ARG A 74 -5.25 4.59 10.27
C ARG A 74 -5.00 6.03 9.84
N GLN A 75 -5.60 6.45 8.73
CA GLN A 75 -5.38 7.77 8.16
C GLN A 75 -6.58 8.25 7.35
N VAL A 76 -6.87 9.56 7.43
CA VAL A 76 -7.84 10.25 6.56
C VAL A 76 -7.11 11.38 5.86
N THR A 77 -7.28 11.49 4.53
CA THR A 77 -6.71 12.59 3.73
C THR A 77 -7.70 13.11 2.71
N ASN A 78 -7.73 14.41 2.50
CA ASN A 78 -8.51 15.03 1.43
C ASN A 78 -7.75 14.92 0.10
N VAL A 79 -8.45 14.56 -0.98
CA VAL A 79 -7.86 14.53 -2.31
C VAL A 79 -7.75 15.95 -2.85
N LEU A 80 -6.54 16.34 -3.24
CA LEU A 80 -6.30 17.63 -3.87
C LEU A 80 -6.33 17.49 -5.39
N HIS A 81 -6.86 18.52 -6.05
CA HIS A 81 -6.81 18.60 -7.50
C HIS A 81 -5.36 18.79 -7.97
N LYS A 82 -4.96 18.03 -8.98
CA LYS A 82 -3.55 17.86 -9.39
C LYS A 82 -2.84 19.17 -9.79
N VAL A 83 -3.58 20.13 -10.35
CA VAL A 83 -2.99 21.35 -10.93
C VAL A 83 -3.04 22.53 -9.96
N ASN A 84 -4.22 22.87 -9.45
CA ASN A 84 -4.45 24.04 -8.60
C ASN A 84 -4.40 23.73 -7.11
N THR A 85 -4.17 22.48 -6.70
CA THR A 85 -4.11 22.02 -5.30
C THR A 85 -5.39 22.25 -4.48
N ASN A 86 -6.51 22.59 -5.13
CA ASN A 86 -7.77 22.81 -4.45
C ASN A 86 -8.35 21.49 -3.90
N PRO A 87 -8.97 21.50 -2.72
CA PRO A 87 -9.54 20.30 -2.12
C PRO A 87 -10.79 19.84 -2.88
N LEU A 88 -10.84 18.55 -3.21
CA LEU A 88 -11.96 17.92 -3.92
C LEU A 88 -12.97 17.33 -2.94
N PRO A 89 -14.22 17.06 -3.37
CA PRO A 89 -15.21 16.39 -2.54
C PRO A 89 -14.96 14.86 -2.46
N LEU A 90 -13.70 14.50 -2.21
CA LEU A 90 -13.14 13.16 -2.23
C LEU A 90 -12.20 13.01 -1.04
N PHE A 91 -12.36 11.95 -0.27
CA PHE A 91 -11.48 11.65 0.86
C PHE A 91 -10.93 10.23 0.73
N PHE A 92 -9.62 10.08 0.91
CA PHE A 92 -9.01 8.78 1.11
C PHE A 92 -9.03 8.43 2.59
N VAL A 93 -9.50 7.23 2.89
CA VAL A 93 -9.45 6.66 4.24
C VAL A 93 -8.69 5.33 4.16
N ASP A 94 -7.64 5.21 4.95
CA ASP A 94 -6.91 3.96 5.15
C ASP A 94 -7.44 3.31 6.44
N LEU A 95 -8.04 2.14 6.31
CA LEU A 95 -8.55 1.32 7.42
C LEU A 95 -7.60 0.18 7.73
N GLU A 96 -7.54 -0.24 8.99
CA GLU A 96 -6.88 -1.49 9.34
C GLU A 96 -7.69 -2.68 8.80
N PRO A 97 -7.04 -3.75 8.29
CA PRO A 97 -7.72 -4.85 7.62
C PRO A 97 -8.41 -5.77 8.65
N THR A 98 -9.56 -5.32 9.16
CA THR A 98 -10.42 -6.09 10.07
C THR A 98 -11.55 -6.79 9.29
N PRO A 99 -12.17 -7.86 9.83
CA PRO A 99 -13.32 -8.50 9.19
C PRO A 99 -14.46 -7.52 8.88
N LYS A 100 -14.66 -6.54 9.77
CA LYS A 100 -15.67 -5.49 9.64
C LYS A 100 -15.35 -4.47 8.54
N SER A 101 -14.07 -4.23 8.25
CA SER A 101 -13.67 -3.19 7.29
C SER A 101 -14.23 -3.38 5.89
N ASN A 102 -14.49 -4.62 5.47
CA ASN A 102 -15.14 -4.89 4.19
C ASN A 102 -16.63 -4.50 4.15
N GLU A 103 -17.28 -4.34 5.30
CA GLU A 103 -18.68 -3.92 5.36
C GLU A 103 -18.85 -2.43 5.03
N ILE A 104 -17.76 -1.66 5.07
CA ILE A 104 -17.81 -0.21 4.84
C ILE A 104 -18.36 0.14 3.46
N PHE A 105 -18.18 -0.71 2.45
CA PHE A 105 -18.73 -0.50 1.10
C PHE A 105 -20.27 -0.49 1.05
N LYS A 106 -20.95 -1.02 2.08
CA LYS A 106 -22.42 -0.99 2.19
C LYS A 106 -22.95 0.33 2.77
N MET A 107 -22.07 1.16 3.32
CA MET A 107 -22.44 2.43 3.94
C MET A 107 -22.74 3.50 2.88
N SER A 108 -23.89 4.16 3.02
CA SER A 108 -24.40 5.17 2.09
C SER A 108 -24.55 6.57 2.70
N SER A 109 -24.29 6.71 4.01
CA SER A 109 -24.35 8.00 4.70
C SER A 109 -23.28 8.16 5.76
N LEU A 110 -22.84 9.41 5.94
CA LEU A 110 -21.81 9.82 6.90
C LEU A 110 -22.09 11.27 7.29
N LEU A 111 -22.09 11.60 8.59
CA LEU A 111 -22.35 12.96 9.08
C LEU A 111 -23.64 13.57 8.49
N HIS A 112 -24.72 12.79 8.45
CA HIS A 112 -26.02 13.16 7.86
C HIS A 112 -25.99 13.52 6.36
N CYS A 113 -24.86 13.28 5.68
CA CYS A 113 -24.71 13.46 4.24
C CYS A 113 -24.78 12.12 3.53
N LYS A 114 -25.38 12.10 2.33
CA LYS A 114 -25.32 10.94 1.43
C LYS A 114 -23.94 10.87 0.79
N ILE A 115 -23.29 9.73 0.91
CA ILE A 115 -21.94 9.50 0.37
C ILE A 115 -21.93 8.26 -0.54
N LYS A 116 -20.88 8.14 -1.33
CA LYS A 116 -20.59 6.91 -2.09
C LYS A 116 -19.18 6.44 -1.74
N ILE A 117 -19.05 5.16 -1.41
CA ILE A 117 -17.76 4.56 -1.04
C ILE A 117 -17.32 3.65 -2.17
N GLU A 118 -16.08 3.83 -2.62
CA GLU A 118 -15.50 3.08 -3.73
C GLU A 118 -14.08 2.61 -3.40
N GLU A 119 -13.62 1.56 -4.08
CA GLU A 119 -12.20 1.24 -4.10
C GLU A 119 -11.41 2.33 -4.86
N PRO A 120 -10.18 2.64 -4.44
CA PRO A 120 -9.29 3.48 -5.21
C PRO A 120 -9.05 2.91 -6.61
N TYR A 121 -8.94 3.80 -7.60
CA TYR A 121 -8.61 3.41 -8.96
C TYR A 121 -7.24 2.72 -9.00
N LYS A 122 -7.21 1.49 -9.50
CA LYS A 122 -6.00 0.69 -9.66
C LYS A 122 -5.37 1.00 -11.02
N PRO A 123 -4.20 1.67 -11.08
CA PRO A 123 -3.53 1.91 -12.35
C PRO A 123 -3.08 0.58 -12.97
N LYS A 124 -3.16 0.46 -14.30
CA LYS A 124 -2.73 -0.73 -15.05
C LYS A 124 -1.22 -0.81 -15.27
N THR A 125 -0.45 0.14 -14.74
CA THR A 125 0.99 0.20 -14.91
C THR A 125 1.69 -0.77 -13.97
N ILE A 126 2.64 -1.53 -14.50
CA ILE A 126 3.50 -2.41 -13.68
C ILE A 126 4.50 -1.52 -12.94
N SER A 127 4.62 -1.69 -11.63
CA SER A 127 5.56 -0.91 -10.83
C SER A 127 7.01 -1.23 -11.21
N GLN A 128 7.79 -0.20 -11.53
CA GLN A 128 9.23 -0.30 -11.66
C GLN A 128 9.90 -0.08 -10.30
N CYS A 129 10.85 -0.95 -9.95
CA CYS A 129 11.63 -0.81 -8.73
C CYS A 129 12.76 0.22 -8.95
N PHE A 130 12.68 1.37 -8.27
CA PHE A 130 13.73 2.39 -8.36
C PHE A 130 15.07 2.01 -7.70
N ASN A 131 15.16 0.83 -7.07
CA ASN A 131 16.43 0.31 -6.55
C ASN A 131 17.18 -0.47 -7.64
N CYS A 132 16.60 -1.54 -8.16
CA CYS A 132 17.27 -2.44 -9.11
C CYS A 132 16.82 -2.29 -10.58
N GLN A 133 15.86 -1.40 -10.85
CA GLN A 133 15.25 -1.14 -12.16
C GLN A 133 14.41 -2.28 -12.75
N GLN A 134 14.25 -3.41 -12.04
CA GLN A 134 13.35 -4.48 -12.45
C GLN A 134 11.87 -4.14 -12.18
N TYR A 135 10.97 -4.84 -12.87
CA TYR A 135 9.53 -4.63 -12.75
C TYR A 135 8.87 -5.59 -11.75
N GLY A 136 7.69 -5.22 -11.26
CA GLY A 136 6.80 -6.09 -10.49
C GLY A 136 7.04 -6.10 -8.98
N HIS A 137 7.89 -5.22 -8.45
CA HIS A 137 8.04 -4.99 -7.01
C HIS A 137 8.45 -3.53 -6.71
N THR A 138 8.40 -3.12 -5.45
CA THR A 138 8.76 -1.76 -5.01
C THR A 138 10.10 -1.74 -4.28
N ARG A 139 10.70 -0.55 -4.18
CA ARG A 139 12.01 -0.33 -3.52
C ARG A 139 12.05 -0.84 -2.08
N THR A 140 10.97 -0.69 -1.32
CA THR A 140 10.90 -1.08 0.10
C THR A 140 11.12 -2.58 0.32
N TYR A 141 10.73 -3.40 -0.65
CA TYR A 141 10.81 -4.86 -0.57
C TYR A 141 11.88 -5.42 -1.52
N CYS A 142 12.88 -4.61 -1.88
CA CYS A 142 13.96 -4.97 -2.78
C CYS A 142 15.27 -5.13 -1.99
N GLY A 143 15.91 -6.30 -2.10
CA GLY A 143 17.22 -6.63 -1.53
C GLY A 143 18.33 -6.76 -2.57
N TYR A 144 18.08 -6.39 -3.84
CA TYR A 144 19.08 -6.42 -4.91
C TYR A 144 20.05 -5.24 -4.81
N GLN A 145 21.20 -5.37 -5.47
CA GLN A 145 22.14 -4.28 -5.66
C GLN A 145 21.50 -3.09 -6.39
N PRO A 146 21.83 -1.84 -6.00
CA PRO A 146 21.27 -0.66 -6.62
C PRO A 146 21.79 -0.50 -8.05
N ARG A 147 20.90 -0.06 -8.94
CA ARG A 147 21.19 0.25 -10.33
C ARG A 147 20.63 1.63 -10.67
N CYS A 148 21.46 2.49 -11.24
CA CYS A 148 21.11 3.86 -11.57
C CYS A 148 20.13 3.92 -12.75
N VAL A 149 19.05 4.69 -12.61
CA VAL A 149 18.05 4.92 -13.68
C VAL A 149 18.67 5.69 -14.86
N ARG A 150 19.64 6.57 -14.60
CA ARG A 150 20.22 7.49 -15.61
C ARG A 150 21.27 6.81 -16.47
N CYS A 151 22.25 6.15 -15.86
CA CYS A 151 23.43 5.61 -16.54
C CYS A 151 23.52 4.07 -16.49
N GLY A 152 22.64 3.39 -15.76
CA GLY A 152 22.65 1.92 -15.65
C GLY A 152 23.77 1.32 -14.79
N ALA A 153 24.64 2.13 -14.20
CA ALA A 153 25.75 1.68 -13.36
C ALA A 153 25.28 1.25 -11.95
N GLY A 154 26.16 0.52 -11.24
CA GLY A 154 25.90 -0.08 -9.93
C GLY A 154 25.96 0.90 -8.76
N HIS A 155 25.08 1.91 -8.77
CA HIS A 155 24.92 2.87 -7.68
C HIS A 155 23.48 3.40 -7.62
N GLN A 156 23.15 4.06 -6.51
CA GLN A 156 21.87 4.75 -6.39
C GLN A 156 21.81 5.97 -7.31
N SER A 157 20.63 6.24 -7.88
CA SER A 157 20.42 7.39 -8.77
C SER A 157 20.68 8.74 -8.10
N THR A 158 20.65 8.82 -6.77
CA THR A 158 20.97 10.03 -5.99
C THR A 158 22.47 10.32 -5.92
N ALA A 159 23.31 9.31 -6.15
CA ALA A 159 24.76 9.44 -6.22
C ALA A 159 25.27 9.64 -7.67
N CYS A 160 24.35 9.89 -8.60
CA CYS A 160 24.62 10.12 -10.02
C CYS A 160 24.56 11.60 -10.35
#